data_AF-A0A518DF39-F1
#
_entry.id   AF-A0A518DF39-F1
#
_cell.length_a   1.000
_cell.length_b   1.000
_cell.length_c   1.000
_cell.angle_alpha   90.00
_cell.angle_beta   90.00
_cell.angle_gamma   90.00
#
_symmetry.space_group_name_H-M   'P 1'
#
loop_
_entity.id
_entity.type
_entity.pdbx_description
1 polymer ?
#
loop_
_entity_poly.entity_id
_entity_poly.type
_entity_poly.pdbx_seq_one_letter_code
_entity_poly.pdbx_strand_id
1 'polypeptide(L)'
;MLAQEAQDLFLTWADLAILPVSLLALSLVWLQYQAGVLAPWAPRRSVPWGALAMTPAVFLVVNVLTPAPANPSPETDIPFVSLAIADSVFKLSIVAVIVAVMIRSGTTWRDLGVPESWAVAYADAKLGVLTTLACLGPIVLIQAAMVWGLQFPYEHPTLEALADVADPGVLAAVTLSAVLTAPLFEELIFRVLFQGAIERLEWVWLVVRRRRLESGKGAEDEIDEEMGAEALEEARGEIDSQPNEATFGGMAFGWPSVLASSAAFALVHLGQGPAPIALFFFAGVLGWLYLRTHRITPGLFAHMALNLTVVAGTAMGAWLGG
;
A
#
# COMPACT_ATOMS: atom_id res chain seq x y z
N MET A 1 20.77 29.02 -0.39
CA MET A 1 20.94 29.45 -1.79
C MET A 1 21.56 28.34 -2.63
N LEU A 2 22.79 27.86 -2.37
CA LEU A 2 23.37 26.70 -3.08
C LEU A 2 22.63 25.37 -2.86
N ALA A 3 22.11 25.11 -1.65
CA ALA A 3 21.26 23.94 -1.39
C ALA A 3 19.87 24.03 -2.07
N GLN A 4 19.43 25.24 -2.37
CA GLN A 4 18.16 25.51 -3.03
C GLN A 4 18.32 25.38 -4.56
N GLU A 5 19.45 25.84 -5.10
CA GLU A 5 19.85 25.58 -6.49
C GLU A 5 20.12 24.09 -6.76
N ALA A 6 20.61 23.32 -5.78
CA ALA A 6 20.77 21.87 -5.87
C ALA A 6 19.44 21.10 -5.77
N GLN A 7 18.49 21.59 -4.96
CA GLN A 7 17.11 21.09 -4.95
C GLN A 7 16.35 21.42 -6.25
N ASP A 8 16.60 22.60 -6.85
CA ASP A 8 16.07 22.97 -8.17
C ASP A 8 16.67 22.09 -9.29
N LEU A 9 17.89 21.56 -9.09
CA LEU A 9 18.51 20.62 -10.02
C LEU A 9 18.00 19.18 -9.87
N PHE A 10 17.41 18.80 -8.73
CA PHE A 10 17.01 17.42 -8.45
C PHE A 10 15.84 16.94 -9.33
N LEU A 11 15.08 17.86 -9.94
CA LEU A 11 14.35 17.61 -11.19
C LEU A 11 15.32 17.59 -12.38
N THR A 12 16.23 16.63 -12.30
CA THR A 12 17.32 16.42 -13.24
C THR A 12 16.79 15.92 -14.59
N TRP A 13 17.69 15.85 -15.58
CA TRP A 13 17.47 15.04 -16.79
C TRP A 13 17.04 13.60 -16.49
N ALA A 14 17.35 13.04 -15.30
CA ALA A 14 16.93 11.70 -14.93
C ALA A 14 15.41 11.64 -14.68
N ASP A 15 14.80 12.65 -14.06
CA ASP A 15 13.36 12.71 -13.86
C ASP A 15 12.62 12.93 -15.19
N LEU A 16 13.21 13.73 -16.09
CA LEU A 16 12.70 13.85 -17.45
C LEU A 16 12.81 12.54 -18.23
N ALA A 17 13.80 11.69 -17.94
CA ALA A 17 13.94 10.36 -18.53
C ALA A 17 12.94 9.34 -17.95
N ILE A 18 12.41 9.57 -16.74
CA ILE A 18 11.33 8.75 -16.16
C ILE A 18 10.03 8.89 -16.95
N LEU A 19 9.71 10.09 -17.44
CA LEU A 19 8.46 10.36 -18.17
C LEU A 19 8.26 9.47 -19.41
N PRO A 20 9.20 9.36 -20.37
CA PRO A 20 9.02 8.49 -21.54
C PRO A 20 8.94 7.01 -21.16
N VAL A 21 9.70 6.55 -20.15
CA VAL A 21 9.61 5.17 -19.65
C VAL A 21 8.24 4.90 -19.05
N SER A 22 7.72 5.85 -18.27
CA SER A 22 6.40 5.74 -17.65
C SER A 22 5.27 5.80 -18.67
N LEU A 23 5.36 6.66 -19.68
CA LEU A 23 4.41 6.72 -20.78
C LEU A 23 4.38 5.41 -21.60
N LEU A 24 5.54 4.81 -21.86
CA LEU A 24 5.61 3.51 -22.51
C LEU A 24 4.96 2.42 -21.64
N ALA A 25 5.27 2.38 -20.34
CA ALA A 25 4.67 1.45 -19.40
C ALA A 25 3.14 1.62 -19.30
N LEU A 26 2.64 2.86 -19.21
CA LEU A 26 1.21 3.17 -19.24
C LEU A 26 0.55 2.72 -20.55
N SER A 27 1.23 2.90 -21.68
CA SER A 27 0.74 2.43 -22.98
C SER A 27 0.63 0.90 -23.00
N LEU A 28 1.62 0.19 -22.44
CA LEU A 28 1.56 -1.28 -22.31
C LEU A 28 0.44 -1.73 -21.37
N VAL A 29 0.27 -1.05 -20.22
CA VAL A 29 -0.84 -1.30 -19.28
C VAL A 29 -2.18 -1.08 -19.96
N TRP A 30 -2.33 0.00 -20.74
CA TRP A 30 -3.53 0.30 -21.50
C TRP A 30 -3.84 -0.80 -22.52
N LEU A 31 -2.84 -1.24 -23.29
CA LEU A 31 -3.02 -2.33 -24.25
C LEU A 31 -3.42 -3.65 -23.57
N GLN A 32 -2.81 -3.98 -22.43
CA GLN A 32 -3.20 -5.16 -21.63
C GLN A 32 -4.60 -5.05 -21.05
N TYR A 33 -4.99 -3.84 -20.63
CA TYR A 33 -6.34 -3.56 -20.15
C TYR A 33 -7.38 -3.76 -21.24
N GLN A 34 -7.14 -3.20 -22.44
CA GLN A 34 -8.03 -3.37 -23.61
C GLN A 34 -8.13 -4.83 -24.04
N ALA A 35 -7.06 -5.61 -23.87
CA ALA A 35 -7.07 -7.05 -24.15
C ALA A 35 -7.74 -7.89 -23.05
N GLY A 36 -8.14 -7.29 -21.91
CA GLY A 36 -8.69 -8.02 -20.77
C GLY A 36 -7.68 -8.90 -20.03
N VAL A 37 -6.38 -8.66 -20.23
CA VAL A 37 -5.27 -9.47 -19.68
C VAL A 37 -4.68 -8.85 -18.41
N LEU A 38 -4.89 -7.55 -18.20
CA LEU A 38 -4.33 -6.84 -17.05
C LEU A 38 -4.95 -7.33 -15.74
N ALA A 39 -4.12 -7.92 -14.87
CA ALA A 39 -4.50 -8.36 -13.52
C ALA A 39 -5.85 -9.11 -13.49
N PRO A 40 -5.89 -10.35 -14.02
CA PRO A 40 -7.13 -11.12 -14.09
C PRO A 40 -7.71 -11.30 -12.69
N TRP A 41 -9.05 -11.28 -12.60
CA TRP A 41 -9.76 -11.53 -11.36
C TRP A 41 -9.41 -12.92 -10.84
N ALA A 42 -8.94 -12.99 -9.59
CA ALA A 42 -8.76 -14.25 -8.90
C ALA A 42 -9.96 -14.48 -7.96
N PRO A 43 -10.72 -15.58 -8.08
CA PRO A 43 -11.72 -15.91 -7.07
C PRO A 43 -11.09 -16.10 -5.68
N ARG A 44 -11.76 -15.59 -4.66
CA ARG A 44 -11.31 -15.70 -3.27
C ARG A 44 -12.51 -15.83 -2.32
N ARG A 45 -12.32 -16.62 -1.26
CA ARG A 45 -13.18 -16.56 -0.07
C ARG A 45 -12.97 -15.25 0.68
N SER A 46 -14.02 -14.75 1.34
CA SER A 46 -13.82 -13.61 2.24
C SER A 46 -12.79 -13.94 3.32
N VAL A 47 -12.10 -12.91 3.79
CA VAL A 47 -11.09 -13.09 4.82
C VAL A 47 -11.71 -13.61 6.12
N PRO A 48 -11.07 -14.58 6.82
CA PRO A 48 -11.64 -15.14 8.05
C PRO A 48 -11.62 -14.14 9.22
N TRP A 49 -10.86 -13.05 9.14
CA TRP A 49 -10.84 -11.99 10.14
C TRP A 49 -11.91 -10.92 9.91
N GLY A 50 -12.37 -10.31 11.00
CA GLY A 50 -13.35 -9.22 10.99
C GLY A 50 -12.71 -7.86 11.29
N ALA A 51 -13.52 -6.90 11.76
CA ALA A 51 -13.07 -5.53 12.05
C ALA A 51 -11.89 -5.44 13.04
N LEU A 52 -11.70 -6.41 13.93
CA LEU A 52 -10.54 -6.46 14.84
C LEU A 52 -9.19 -6.51 14.13
N ALA A 53 -9.13 -7.03 12.89
CA ALA A 53 -7.91 -7.00 12.10
C ALA A 53 -7.55 -5.59 11.62
N MET A 54 -8.45 -4.61 11.71
CA MET A 54 -8.16 -3.22 11.39
C MET A 54 -7.33 -2.53 12.49
N THR A 55 -7.28 -3.09 13.71
CA THR A 55 -6.62 -2.48 14.86
C THR A 55 -5.16 -2.09 14.62
N PRO A 56 -4.29 -2.91 13.99
CA PRO A 56 -2.92 -2.50 13.71
C PRO A 56 -2.84 -1.28 12.78
N ALA A 57 -3.64 -1.22 11.71
CA ALA A 57 -3.66 -0.08 10.79
C ALA A 57 -4.18 1.18 11.50
N VAL A 58 -5.27 1.07 12.27
CA VAL A 58 -5.82 2.18 13.05
C VAL A 58 -4.80 2.66 14.09
N PHE A 59 -4.12 1.74 14.77
CA PHE A 59 -3.07 2.07 15.73
C PHE A 59 -1.94 2.86 15.05
N LEU A 60 -1.46 2.44 13.88
CA LEU A 60 -0.43 3.19 13.15
C LEU A 60 -0.90 4.60 12.79
N VAL A 61 -2.10 4.75 12.24
CA VAL A 61 -2.69 6.06 11.92
C VAL A 61 -2.78 6.93 13.18
N VAL A 62 -3.28 6.39 14.28
CA VAL A 62 -3.40 7.12 15.55
C VAL A 62 -2.03 7.54 16.07
N ASN A 63 -1.02 6.67 16.06
CA ASN A 63 0.33 7.03 16.53
C ASN A 63 0.97 8.16 15.71
N VAL A 64 0.73 8.19 14.39
CA VAL A 64 1.24 9.27 13.54
C VAL A 64 0.49 10.59 13.80
N LEU A 65 -0.80 10.52 14.10
CA LEU A 65 -1.62 11.69 14.42
C LEU A 65 -1.42 12.20 15.85
N THR A 66 -0.92 11.37 16.76
CA THR A 66 -0.56 11.82 18.11
C THR A 66 0.75 12.59 18.04
N PRO A 67 0.77 13.89 18.40
CA PRO A 67 2.00 14.66 18.39
C PRO A 67 3.01 14.00 19.33
N ALA A 68 4.21 13.73 18.81
CA ALA A 68 5.32 13.29 19.65
C ALA A 68 5.54 14.31 20.78
N PRO A 69 5.92 13.88 22.00
CA PRO A 69 6.27 14.82 23.06
C PRO A 69 7.32 15.80 22.53
N ALA A 70 7.04 17.10 22.67
CA ALA A 70 7.74 18.19 22.01
C ALA A 70 9.25 18.35 22.36
N ASN A 71 9.81 17.43 23.14
CA ASN A 71 11.21 17.42 23.55
C ASN A 71 11.71 15.97 23.61
N PRO A 72 12.17 15.38 22.50
CA PRO A 72 13.06 14.23 22.60
C PRO A 72 14.30 14.69 23.38
N SER A 73 14.69 13.94 24.41
CA SER A 73 15.93 14.24 25.14
C SER A 73 17.11 14.23 24.16
N PRO A 74 17.97 15.26 24.14
CA PRO A 74 19.02 15.42 23.14
C PRO A 74 20.22 14.46 23.27
N GLU A 75 20.09 13.33 23.98
CA GLU A 75 21.23 12.54 24.45
C GLU A 75 21.39 11.14 23.84
N THR A 76 20.47 10.66 23.01
CA THR A 76 20.66 9.36 22.36
C THR A 76 21.34 9.52 20.99
N ASP A 77 22.67 9.56 21.00
CA ASP A 77 23.54 9.36 19.84
C ASP A 77 23.46 7.90 19.34
N ILE A 78 22.26 7.43 19.02
CA ILE A 78 22.09 6.10 18.42
C ILE A 78 22.42 6.24 16.93
N PRO A 79 23.43 5.49 16.41
CA PRO A 79 23.74 5.54 14.99
C PRO A 79 22.52 5.18 14.14
N PHE A 80 22.29 5.92 13.05
CA PHE A 80 21.16 5.71 12.13
C PHE A 80 21.00 4.25 11.70
N VAL A 81 22.11 3.58 11.39
CA VAL A 81 22.13 2.14 11.01
C VAL A 81 21.50 1.27 12.10
N SER A 82 21.83 1.51 13.36
CA SER A 82 21.28 0.75 14.49
C SER A 82 19.77 0.97 14.64
N LEU A 83 19.31 2.22 14.43
CA LEU A 83 17.89 2.54 14.46
C LEU A 83 17.13 1.86 13.32
N ALA A 84 17.65 1.89 12.10
CA ALA A 84 17.04 1.25 10.93
C ALA A 84 16.96 -0.28 11.08
N ILE A 85 17.99 -0.91 11.66
CA ILE A 85 17.98 -2.35 11.96
C ILE A 85 16.95 -2.66 13.04
N ALA A 86 16.91 -1.90 14.14
CA ALA A 86 15.97 -2.10 15.23
C ALA A 86 14.51 -1.96 14.75
N ASP A 87 14.21 -0.93 13.95
CA ASP A 87 12.90 -0.73 13.32
C ASP A 87 12.52 -1.92 12.42
N SER A 88 13.47 -2.41 11.61
CA SER A 88 13.24 -3.57 10.73
C SER A 88 12.92 -4.83 11.54
N VAL A 89 13.70 -5.10 12.61
CA VAL A 89 13.45 -6.24 13.51
C VAL A 89 12.08 -6.13 14.17
N PHE A 90 11.71 -4.93 14.64
CA PHE A 90 10.41 -4.69 15.26
C PHE A 90 9.25 -4.96 14.28
N LYS A 91 9.31 -4.41 13.06
CA LYS A 91 8.31 -4.63 12.01
C LYS A 91 8.17 -6.10 11.64
N LEU A 92 9.29 -6.81 11.43
CA LEU A 92 9.27 -8.24 11.12
C LEU A 92 8.71 -9.08 12.28
N SER A 93 8.96 -8.68 13.53
CA SER A 93 8.39 -9.33 14.70
C SER A 93 6.86 -9.16 14.74
N ILE A 94 6.35 -7.97 14.42
CA ILE A 94 4.90 -7.75 14.30
C ILE A 94 4.31 -8.60 13.17
N VAL A 95 4.93 -8.62 11.99
CA VAL A 95 4.51 -9.48 10.87
C VAL A 95 4.42 -10.94 11.32
N ALA A 96 5.45 -11.46 11.99
CA ALA A 96 5.49 -12.83 12.47
C ALA A 96 4.36 -13.13 13.48
N VAL A 97 4.09 -12.21 14.42
CA VAL A 97 3.00 -12.34 15.40
C VAL A 97 1.64 -12.35 14.70
N ILE A 98 1.39 -11.40 13.80
CA ILE A 98 0.14 -11.31 13.02
C ILE A 98 -0.10 -12.62 12.27
N VAL A 99 0.89 -13.07 11.49
CA VAL A 99 0.79 -14.30 10.71
C VAL A 99 0.55 -15.52 11.62
N ALA A 100 1.24 -15.61 12.76
CA ALA A 100 1.03 -16.71 13.70
C ALA A 100 -0.38 -16.72 14.31
N VAL A 101 -0.95 -15.56 14.65
CA VAL A 101 -2.34 -15.46 15.14
C VAL A 101 -3.33 -15.84 14.05
N MET A 102 -3.11 -15.38 12.82
CA MET A 102 -3.97 -15.68 11.69
C MET A 102 -3.97 -17.18 11.39
N ILE A 103 -2.79 -17.82 11.30
CA ILE A 103 -2.69 -19.27 11.06
C ILE A 103 -3.39 -20.06 12.16
N ARG A 104 -3.22 -19.67 13.44
CA ARG A 104 -3.95 -20.31 14.56
C ARG A 104 -5.47 -20.14 14.49
N SER A 105 -5.95 -19.14 13.76
CA SER A 105 -7.38 -18.87 13.56
C SER A 105 -7.97 -19.59 12.34
N GLY A 106 -7.21 -20.48 11.68
CA GLY A 106 -7.66 -21.23 10.50
C GLY A 106 -7.41 -20.52 9.16
N THR A 107 -6.63 -19.43 9.17
CA THR A 107 -6.17 -18.75 7.95
C THR A 107 -5.17 -19.63 7.19
N THR A 108 -5.34 -19.70 5.87
CA THR A 108 -4.44 -20.39 4.93
C THR A 108 -3.46 -19.41 4.29
N TRP A 109 -2.39 -19.92 3.67
CA TRP A 109 -1.44 -19.09 2.91
C TRP A 109 -2.11 -18.34 1.74
N ARG A 110 -3.14 -18.94 1.14
CA ARG A 110 -3.93 -18.31 0.08
C ARG A 110 -4.70 -17.09 0.58
N ASP A 111 -5.19 -17.11 1.82
CA ASP A 111 -5.84 -15.92 2.41
C ASP A 111 -4.84 -14.79 2.69
N LEU A 112 -3.58 -15.11 2.95
CA LEU A 112 -2.51 -14.12 3.08
C LEU A 112 -2.07 -13.58 1.71
N GLY A 113 -2.65 -14.08 0.62
CA GLY A 113 -2.31 -13.69 -0.75
C GLY A 113 -0.94 -14.20 -1.19
N VAL A 114 -0.42 -15.26 -0.57
CA VAL A 114 0.84 -15.89 -0.98
C VAL A 114 0.62 -16.65 -2.29
N PRO A 115 1.50 -16.49 -3.30
CA PRO A 115 1.34 -17.17 -4.58
C PRO A 115 1.49 -18.68 -4.43
N GLU A 116 0.67 -19.43 -5.16
CA GLU A 116 0.63 -20.90 -5.11
C GLU A 116 1.86 -21.56 -5.76
N SER A 117 2.59 -20.83 -6.60
CA SER A 117 3.80 -21.32 -7.24
C SER A 117 4.79 -20.20 -7.58
N TRP A 118 6.03 -20.58 -7.88
CA TRP A 118 7.05 -19.64 -8.31
C TRP A 118 6.73 -18.96 -9.64
N ALA A 119 6.07 -19.65 -10.58
CA ALA A 119 5.65 -19.06 -11.85
C ALA A 119 4.66 -17.90 -11.63
N VAL A 120 3.75 -18.06 -10.68
CA VAL A 120 2.79 -17.03 -10.25
C VAL A 120 3.53 -15.88 -9.56
N ALA A 121 4.46 -16.17 -8.66
CA ALA A 121 5.29 -15.15 -8.00
C ALA A 121 6.10 -14.31 -9.00
N TYR A 122 6.68 -14.96 -10.03
CA TYR A 122 7.40 -14.27 -11.09
C TYR A 122 6.50 -13.41 -11.97
N ALA A 123 5.28 -13.89 -12.29
CA ALA A 123 4.29 -13.09 -12.98
C ALA A 123 3.89 -11.84 -12.17
N ASP A 124 3.76 -12.00 -10.85
CA ASP A 124 3.47 -10.90 -9.92
C ASP A 124 4.61 -9.90 -9.82
N ALA A 125 5.86 -10.37 -9.81
CA ALA A 125 7.03 -9.49 -9.85
C ALA A 125 7.06 -8.65 -11.13
N LYS A 126 6.80 -9.26 -12.30
CA LYS A 126 6.70 -8.53 -13.57
C LYS A 126 5.57 -7.51 -13.55
N LEU A 127 4.41 -7.89 -13.04
CA LEU A 127 3.27 -6.99 -12.90
C LEU A 127 3.61 -5.82 -11.97
N GLY A 128 4.23 -6.10 -10.82
CA GLY A 128 4.66 -5.09 -9.86
C GLY A 128 5.65 -4.09 -10.45
N VAL A 129 6.69 -4.57 -11.15
CA VAL A 129 7.66 -3.70 -11.84
C VAL A 129 6.97 -2.86 -12.92
N LEU A 130 6.11 -3.45 -13.74
CA LEU A 130 5.35 -2.71 -14.76
C LEU A 130 4.48 -1.63 -14.12
N THR A 131 3.82 -1.95 -13.00
CA THR A 131 3.03 -1.00 -12.22
C THR A 131 3.89 0.15 -11.71
N THR A 132 5.06 -0.12 -11.11
CA THR A 132 5.98 0.94 -10.67
C THR A 132 6.34 1.86 -11.82
N LEU A 133 6.80 1.30 -12.94
CA LEU A 133 7.19 2.10 -14.11
C LEU A 133 6.01 2.95 -14.62
N ALA A 134 4.81 2.40 -14.68
CA ALA A 134 3.60 3.12 -15.07
C ALA A 134 3.20 4.21 -14.07
N CYS A 135 3.49 4.05 -12.78
CA CYS A 135 3.17 5.02 -11.74
C CYS A 135 4.23 6.12 -11.56
N LEU A 136 5.50 5.87 -11.91
CA LEU A 136 6.60 6.83 -11.68
C LEU A 136 6.31 8.21 -12.30
N GLY A 137 5.87 8.26 -13.55
CA GLY A 137 5.54 9.52 -14.24
C GLY A 137 4.43 10.30 -13.53
N PRO A 138 3.24 9.72 -13.31
CA PRO A 138 2.18 10.35 -12.52
C PRO A 138 2.63 10.82 -11.12
N ILE A 139 3.43 10.01 -10.41
CA ILE A 139 3.97 10.38 -9.09
C ILE A 139 4.85 11.63 -9.19
N VAL A 140 5.82 11.63 -10.12
CA VAL A 140 6.71 12.79 -10.35
C VAL A 140 5.91 14.02 -10.75
N LEU A 141 4.90 13.89 -11.61
CA LEU A 141 4.05 15.01 -12.02
C LEU A 141 3.22 15.59 -10.86
N ILE A 142 2.63 14.73 -10.02
CA ILE A 142 1.91 15.18 -8.81
C ILE A 142 2.87 15.90 -7.89
N GLN A 143 4.04 15.34 -7.62
CA GLN A 143 5.03 15.93 -6.73
C GLN A 143 5.55 17.26 -7.26
N ALA A 144 5.87 17.36 -8.55
CA ALA A 144 6.24 18.60 -9.22
C ALA A 144 5.12 19.65 -9.13
N ALA A 145 3.87 19.26 -9.33
CA ALA A 145 2.73 20.17 -9.17
C ALA A 145 2.59 20.69 -7.73
N MET A 146 2.83 19.85 -6.72
CA MET A 146 2.77 20.27 -5.31
C MET A 146 3.93 21.20 -4.93
N VAL A 147 5.15 20.85 -5.33
CA VAL A 147 6.36 21.61 -4.97
C VAL A 147 6.44 22.92 -5.76
N TRP A 148 6.27 22.86 -7.09
CA TRP A 148 6.41 24.06 -7.92
C TRP A 148 5.12 24.84 -8.07
N GLY A 149 3.99 24.14 -8.25
CA GLY A 149 2.71 24.79 -8.47
C GLY A 149 2.11 25.36 -7.18
N LEU A 150 2.22 24.63 -6.07
CA LEU A 150 1.63 25.00 -4.79
C LEU A 150 2.66 25.41 -3.72
N GLN A 151 3.96 25.40 -4.05
CA GLN A 151 5.05 25.86 -3.16
C GLN A 151 5.09 25.13 -1.81
N PHE A 152 4.71 23.85 -1.79
CA PHE A 152 4.86 23.04 -0.57
C PHE A 152 6.35 22.81 -0.27
N PRO A 153 6.80 23.01 0.99
CA PRO A 153 8.16 22.67 1.38
C PRO A 153 8.37 21.16 1.24
N TYR A 154 9.45 20.80 0.56
CA TYR A 154 9.87 19.41 0.45
C TYR A 154 10.84 19.09 1.60
N GLU A 155 10.38 18.24 2.52
CA GLU A 155 11.17 17.73 3.65
C GLU A 155 11.11 16.21 3.59
N HIS A 156 12.27 15.55 3.54
CA HIS A 156 12.31 14.09 3.58
C HIS A 156 13.49 13.61 4.44
N PRO A 157 13.29 13.48 5.77
CA PRO A 157 14.38 13.22 6.73
C PRO A 157 15.25 12.00 6.38
N THR A 158 14.63 10.91 5.88
CA THR A 158 15.37 9.70 5.47
C THR A 158 16.27 9.93 4.25
N LEU A 159 15.86 10.78 3.30
CA LEU A 159 16.64 11.07 2.11
C LEU A 159 17.73 12.10 2.40
N GLU A 160 17.46 13.05 3.30
CA GLU A 160 18.46 13.98 3.82
C GLU A 160 19.60 13.21 4.52
N ALA A 161 19.25 12.27 5.42
CA ALA A 161 20.24 11.40 6.07
C ALA A 161 21.05 10.54 5.07
N LEU A 162 20.45 10.15 3.93
CA LEU A 162 21.14 9.38 2.90
C LEU A 162 22.01 10.26 2.00
N ALA A 163 21.59 11.51 1.74
CA ALA A 163 22.34 12.47 0.93
C ALA A 163 23.64 12.92 1.63
N ASP A 164 23.59 13.03 2.96
CA ASP A 164 24.73 13.50 3.76
C ASP A 164 25.83 12.45 3.97
N VAL A 165 25.52 11.16 3.76
CA VAL A 165 26.44 10.06 4.10
C VAL A 165 26.47 9.01 2.98
N ALA A 166 27.49 9.09 2.11
CA ALA A 166 27.84 8.04 1.15
C ALA A 166 28.49 6.82 1.83
N ASP A 167 27.95 6.37 2.95
CA ASP A 167 28.41 5.20 3.69
C ASP A 167 27.68 3.92 3.21
N PRO A 168 28.41 2.88 2.77
CA PRO A 168 27.80 1.63 2.35
C PRO A 168 26.92 0.96 3.41
N GLY A 169 27.23 1.15 4.71
CA GLY A 169 26.45 0.63 5.81
C GLY A 169 25.09 1.33 5.95
N VAL A 170 25.06 2.65 5.82
CA VAL A 170 23.81 3.45 5.75
C VAL A 170 22.95 3.00 4.56
N LEU A 171 23.53 2.89 3.36
CA LEU A 171 22.80 2.46 2.17
C LEU A 171 22.22 1.04 2.31
N ALA A 172 22.99 0.11 2.87
CA ALA A 172 22.51 -1.24 3.15
C ALA A 172 21.37 -1.25 4.18
N ALA A 173 21.48 -0.45 5.24
CA ALA A 173 20.45 -0.34 6.28
C ALA A 173 19.15 0.29 5.74
N VAL A 174 19.25 1.36 4.93
CA VAL A 174 18.09 1.96 4.25
C VAL A 174 17.46 0.98 3.28
N THR A 175 18.26 0.24 2.51
CA THR A 175 17.73 -0.76 1.58
C THR A 175 16.98 -1.86 2.33
N LEU A 176 17.57 -2.43 3.39
CA LEU A 176 16.91 -3.45 4.19
C LEU A 176 15.60 -2.95 4.82
N SER A 177 15.62 -1.73 5.39
CA SER A 177 14.45 -1.17 6.06
C SER A 177 13.39 -0.71 5.05
N ALA A 178 13.71 0.28 4.21
CA ALA A 178 12.76 0.96 3.34
C ALA A 178 12.40 0.15 2.08
N VAL A 179 13.32 -0.64 1.51
CA VAL A 179 13.04 -1.39 0.27
C VAL A 179 12.45 -2.76 0.55
N LEU A 180 12.85 -3.43 1.64
CA LEU A 180 12.41 -4.80 1.92
C LEU A 180 11.37 -4.87 3.05
N THR A 181 11.73 -4.35 4.22
CA THR A 181 10.98 -4.62 5.45
C THR A 181 9.71 -3.79 5.55
N ALA A 182 9.78 -2.49 5.24
CA ALA A 182 8.64 -1.59 5.30
C ALA A 182 7.53 -2.01 4.31
N PRO A 183 7.80 -2.27 3.01
CA PRO A 183 6.77 -2.74 2.09
C PRO A 183 6.11 -4.04 2.53
N LEU A 184 6.87 -5.00 3.06
CA LEU A 184 6.31 -6.26 3.56
C LEU A 184 5.33 -6.02 4.72
N PHE A 185 5.74 -5.20 5.69
CA PHE A 185 4.92 -4.84 6.84
C PHE A 185 3.67 -4.06 6.44
N GLU A 186 3.83 -3.05 5.58
CA GLU A 186 2.77 -2.15 5.16
C GLU A 186 1.74 -2.84 4.26
N GLU A 187 2.16 -3.64 3.27
CA GLU A 187 1.21 -4.35 2.41
C GLU A 187 0.41 -5.41 3.21
N LEU A 188 1.02 -6.05 4.22
CA LEU A 188 0.29 -6.95 5.11
C LEU A 188 -0.78 -6.19 5.92
N ILE A 189 -0.43 -5.05 6.49
CA ILE A 189 -1.36 -4.28 7.33
C ILE A 189 -2.45 -3.62 6.48
N PHE A 190 -2.09 -2.92 5.41
CA PHE A 190 -3.04 -2.11 4.65
C PHE A 190 -3.84 -2.92 3.63
N ARG A 191 -3.25 -3.91 2.95
CA ARG A 191 -3.99 -4.72 1.95
C ARG A 191 -4.60 -5.95 2.56
N VAL A 192 -3.79 -6.78 3.21
CA VAL A 192 -4.29 -8.06 3.73
C VAL A 192 -5.27 -7.81 4.87
N LEU A 193 -4.82 -7.16 5.94
CA LEU A 193 -5.66 -6.97 7.12
C LEU A 193 -6.74 -5.91 6.92
N PHE A 194 -6.35 -4.67 6.65
CA PHE A 194 -7.27 -3.53 6.67
C PHE A 194 -8.24 -3.52 5.49
N GLN A 195 -7.73 -3.53 4.26
CA GLN A 195 -8.57 -3.58 3.06
C GLN A 195 -9.42 -4.86 3.06
N GLY A 196 -8.82 -6.02 3.32
CA GLY A 196 -9.56 -7.29 3.41
C GLY A 196 -10.69 -7.27 4.45
N ALA A 197 -10.48 -6.66 5.62
CA ALA A 197 -11.53 -6.51 6.63
C ALA A 197 -12.69 -5.64 6.14
N ILE A 198 -12.40 -4.54 5.43
CA ILE A 198 -13.44 -3.67 4.86
C ILE A 198 -14.17 -4.38 3.71
N GLU A 199 -13.46 -5.07 2.82
CA GLU A 199 -14.06 -5.89 1.74
C GLU A 199 -15.06 -6.91 2.32
N ARG A 200 -14.71 -7.55 3.45
CA ARG A 200 -15.62 -8.45 4.15
C ARG A 200 -16.87 -7.73 4.66
N LEU A 201 -16.71 -6.55 5.26
CA LEU A 201 -17.85 -5.76 5.73
C LEU A 201 -18.77 -5.34 4.58
N GLU A 202 -18.20 -4.94 3.44
CA GLU A 202 -18.95 -4.66 2.21
C GLU A 202 -19.74 -5.89 1.76
N TRP A 203 -19.12 -7.07 1.77
CA TRP A 203 -19.76 -8.31 1.34
C TRP A 203 -20.91 -8.72 2.27
N VAL A 204 -20.70 -8.69 3.60
CA VAL A 204 -21.76 -8.96 4.58
C VAL A 204 -22.93 -8.00 4.40
N TRP A 205 -22.66 -6.71 4.19
CA TRP A 205 -23.71 -5.72 3.96
C TRP A 205 -24.52 -6.02 2.69
N LEU A 206 -23.86 -6.43 1.61
CA LEU A 206 -24.52 -6.81 0.36
C LEU A 206 -25.43 -8.04 0.52
N VAL A 207 -24.95 -9.06 1.23
CA VAL A 207 -25.73 -10.28 1.50
C VAL A 207 -26.97 -9.96 2.33
N VAL A 208 -26.81 -9.22 3.43
CA VAL A 208 -27.93 -8.78 4.29
C VAL A 208 -28.94 -7.97 3.49
N ARG A 209 -28.47 -7.02 2.66
CA ARG A 209 -29.34 -6.19 1.82
C ARG A 209 -30.13 -7.02 0.81
N ARG A 210 -29.49 -7.98 0.15
CA ARG A 210 -30.16 -8.89 -0.81
C ARG A 210 -31.28 -9.67 -0.12
N ARG A 211 -30.99 -10.31 1.02
CA ARG A 211 -31.96 -11.10 1.78
C ARG A 211 -33.13 -10.25 2.28
N ARG A 212 -32.88 -9.02 2.73
CA ARG A 212 -33.95 -8.07 3.09
C ARG A 212 -34.90 -7.83 1.91
N LEU A 213 -34.36 -7.56 0.72
CA LEU A 213 -35.17 -7.37 -0.48
C LEU A 213 -35.97 -8.62 -0.86
N GLU A 214 -35.38 -9.82 -0.76
CA GLU A 214 -36.05 -11.09 -1.04
C GLU A 214 -37.16 -11.42 -0.02
N SER A 215 -36.95 -11.07 1.24
CA SER A 215 -37.94 -11.24 2.32
C SER A 215 -39.07 -10.20 2.32
N GLY A 216 -38.98 -9.18 1.45
CA GLY A 216 -39.93 -8.06 1.42
C GLY A 216 -39.84 -7.12 2.64
N LYS A 217 -38.85 -7.32 3.52
CA LYS A 217 -38.59 -6.44 4.66
C LYS A 217 -38.12 -5.05 4.20
N GLY A 218 -38.64 -4.01 4.84
CA GLY A 218 -38.23 -2.63 4.64
C GLY A 218 -36.83 -2.34 5.17
N ALA A 219 -36.27 -1.17 4.82
CA ALA A 219 -34.95 -0.77 5.31
C ALA A 219 -34.91 -0.57 6.84
N GLU A 220 -36.05 -0.22 7.44
CA GLU A 220 -36.25 0.06 8.85
C GLU A 220 -36.49 -1.20 9.71
N ASP A 221 -36.78 -2.35 9.08
CA ASP A 221 -37.03 -3.59 9.82
C ASP A 221 -35.73 -4.08 10.50
N GLU A 222 -35.83 -4.48 11.77
CA GLU A 222 -34.66 -4.98 12.52
C GLU A 222 -34.07 -6.23 11.84
N ILE A 223 -32.73 -6.29 11.85
CA ILE A 223 -31.99 -7.49 11.45
C ILE A 223 -32.14 -8.47 12.61
N ASP A 224 -32.87 -9.56 12.41
CA ASP A 224 -32.84 -10.66 13.37
C ASP A 224 -31.46 -11.32 13.39
N GLU A 225 -31.07 -11.86 14.56
CA GLU A 225 -29.75 -12.47 14.77
C GLU A 225 -29.48 -13.62 13.80
N GLU A 226 -30.54 -14.35 13.42
CA GLU A 226 -30.50 -15.47 12.49
C GLU A 226 -30.06 -15.01 11.08
N MET A 227 -30.69 -13.97 10.52
CA MET A 227 -30.28 -13.41 9.22
C MET A 227 -28.83 -12.89 9.26
N GLY A 228 -28.40 -12.31 10.38
CA GLY A 228 -27.02 -11.87 10.56
C GLY A 228 -26.01 -13.03 10.56
N ALA A 229 -26.32 -14.11 11.29
CA ALA A 229 -25.48 -15.31 11.36
C ALA A 229 -25.37 -16.02 10.00
N GLU A 230 -26.50 -16.18 9.30
CA GLU A 230 -26.53 -16.78 7.98
C GLU A 230 -25.81 -15.92 6.94
N ALA A 231 -25.95 -14.59 7.00
CA ALA A 231 -25.22 -13.69 6.13
C ALA A 231 -23.70 -13.76 6.38
N LEU A 232 -23.27 -13.95 7.63
CA LEU A 232 -21.86 -14.16 7.96
C LEU A 232 -21.34 -15.50 7.45
N GLU A 233 -22.16 -16.55 7.44
CA GLU A 233 -21.80 -17.87 6.89
C GLU A 233 -21.72 -17.83 5.37
N GLU A 234 -22.73 -17.27 4.70
CA GLU A 234 -22.70 -17.03 3.25
C GLU A 234 -21.54 -16.13 2.85
N ALA A 235 -21.25 -15.10 3.67
CA ALA A 235 -20.12 -14.23 3.43
C ALA A 235 -18.77 -14.94 3.47
N ARG A 236 -18.64 -16.07 4.20
CA ARG A 236 -17.42 -16.89 4.22
C ARG A 236 -17.24 -17.75 2.95
N GLY A 237 -18.27 -17.85 2.11
CA GLY A 237 -18.21 -18.55 0.83
C GLY A 237 -17.18 -17.94 -0.14
N GLU A 238 -16.88 -18.69 -1.20
CA GLU A 238 -16.05 -18.20 -2.30
C GLU A 238 -16.82 -17.20 -3.17
N ILE A 239 -16.17 -16.08 -3.49
CA ILE A 239 -16.67 -15.10 -4.45
C ILE A 239 -16.14 -15.51 -5.82
N ASP A 240 -16.89 -16.39 -6.48
CA ASP A 240 -16.50 -17.03 -7.75
C ASP A 240 -16.46 -16.05 -8.92
N SER A 241 -17.29 -15.02 -8.87
CA SER A 241 -17.39 -14.01 -9.92
C SER A 241 -17.25 -12.62 -9.34
N GLN A 242 -16.65 -11.75 -10.16
CA GLN A 242 -16.52 -10.34 -9.84
C GLN A 242 -17.94 -9.76 -9.71
N PRO A 243 -18.29 -9.16 -8.56
CA PRO A 243 -19.64 -8.64 -8.35
C PRO A 243 -19.81 -7.31 -9.08
N ASN A 244 -19.79 -7.36 -10.42
CA ASN A 244 -19.79 -6.19 -11.32
C ASN A 244 -21.06 -5.34 -11.18
N GLU A 245 -22.14 -5.91 -10.65
CA GLU A 245 -23.43 -5.22 -10.44
C GLU A 245 -23.66 -4.82 -8.99
N ALA A 246 -22.84 -5.29 -8.05
CA ALA A 246 -23.03 -4.97 -6.64
C ALA A 246 -22.46 -3.60 -6.32
N THR A 247 -23.31 -2.75 -5.73
CA THR A 247 -22.92 -1.41 -5.28
C THR A 247 -23.05 -1.27 -3.78
N PHE A 248 -22.00 -0.74 -3.15
CA PHE A 248 -21.97 -0.33 -1.74
C PHE A 248 -21.95 1.20 -1.68
N GLY A 249 -23.00 1.81 -1.12
CA GLY A 249 -23.10 3.28 -1.05
C GLY A 249 -23.05 3.97 -2.42
N GLY A 250 -23.47 3.29 -3.49
CA GLY A 250 -23.43 3.81 -4.87
C GLY A 250 -22.09 3.63 -5.58
N MET A 251 -21.05 3.12 -4.91
CA MET A 251 -19.77 2.74 -5.53
C MET A 251 -19.76 1.25 -5.86
N ALA A 252 -19.06 0.86 -6.93
CA ALA A 252 -18.83 -0.55 -7.24
C ALA A 252 -18.08 -1.25 -6.08
N PHE A 253 -18.43 -2.51 -5.82
CA PHE A 253 -17.83 -3.32 -4.77
C PHE A 253 -16.29 -3.28 -4.78
N GLY A 254 -15.70 -3.22 -3.59
CA GLY A 254 -14.25 -3.19 -3.36
C GLY A 254 -13.65 -1.79 -3.42
N TRP A 255 -14.21 -0.84 -4.19
CA TRP A 255 -13.67 0.52 -4.24
C TRP A 255 -13.66 1.27 -2.89
N PRO A 256 -14.70 1.19 -2.04
CA PRO A 256 -14.65 1.81 -0.72
C PRO A 256 -13.47 1.29 0.11
N SER A 257 -13.22 -0.02 0.11
CA SER A 257 -12.06 -0.63 0.78
C SER A 257 -10.72 -0.14 0.23
N VAL A 258 -10.58 -0.01 -1.11
CA VAL A 258 -9.37 0.50 -1.77
C VAL A 258 -9.13 1.96 -1.35
N LEU A 259 -10.14 2.81 -1.42
CA LEU A 259 -10.03 4.22 -1.06
C LEU A 259 -9.71 4.41 0.42
N ALA A 260 -10.38 3.66 1.30
CA ALA A 260 -10.14 3.71 2.75
C ALA A 260 -8.71 3.26 3.09
N SER A 261 -8.25 2.16 2.50
CA SER A 261 -6.88 1.66 2.69
C SER A 261 -5.84 2.63 2.16
N SER A 262 -6.09 3.27 1.02
CA SER A 262 -5.22 4.28 0.43
C SER A 262 -5.12 5.55 1.27
N ALA A 263 -6.24 5.99 1.83
CA ALA A 263 -6.28 7.12 2.76
C ALA A 263 -5.50 6.81 4.04
N ALA A 264 -5.73 5.64 4.65
CA ALA A 264 -5.00 5.21 5.84
C ALA A 264 -3.48 5.11 5.57
N PHE A 265 -3.08 4.57 4.42
CA PHE A 265 -1.68 4.52 3.99
C PHE A 265 -1.09 5.92 3.83
N ALA A 266 -1.76 6.84 3.15
CA ALA A 266 -1.28 8.21 3.00
C ALA A 266 -1.16 8.95 4.36
N LEU A 267 -2.09 8.71 5.28
CA LEU A 267 -2.10 9.33 6.60
C LEU A 267 -0.90 8.94 7.47
N VAL A 268 -0.41 7.69 7.38
CA VAL A 268 0.79 7.30 8.15
C VAL A 268 2.08 7.92 7.62
N HIS A 269 2.02 8.58 6.45
CA HIS A 269 3.14 9.30 5.85
C HIS A 269 3.04 10.82 6.06
N LEU A 270 2.08 11.29 6.87
CA LEU A 270 2.03 12.71 7.25
C LEU A 270 3.35 13.16 7.89
N GLY A 271 3.78 14.37 7.56
CA GLY A 271 5.09 14.89 7.96
C GLY A 271 6.21 14.67 6.95
N GLN A 272 5.95 13.99 5.82
CA GLN A 272 6.92 13.80 4.71
C GLN A 272 6.67 14.81 3.57
N GLY A 273 6.35 16.06 3.92
CA GLY A 273 6.00 17.10 2.95
C GLY A 273 4.79 16.72 2.06
N PRO A 274 4.85 16.90 0.72
CA PRO A 274 3.73 16.60 -0.18
C PRO A 274 3.58 15.11 -0.54
N ALA A 275 4.49 14.23 -0.08
CA ALA A 275 4.49 12.81 -0.42
C ALA A 275 3.15 12.08 -0.18
N PRO A 276 2.39 12.34 0.92
CA PRO A 276 1.10 11.68 1.16
C PRO A 276 0.11 11.77 0.00
N ILE A 277 0.13 12.85 -0.77
CA ILE A 277 -0.78 13.04 -1.90
C ILE A 277 -0.44 12.05 -3.03
N ALA A 278 0.82 11.99 -3.44
CA ALA A 278 1.26 11.03 -4.45
C ALA A 278 1.10 9.57 -3.96
N LEU A 279 1.41 9.33 -2.69
CA LEU A 279 1.27 8.02 -2.04
C LEU A 279 -0.19 7.57 -1.93
N PHE A 280 -1.15 8.48 -1.77
CA PHE A 280 -2.58 8.13 -1.83
C PHE A 280 -2.94 7.48 -3.17
N PHE A 281 -2.54 8.10 -4.29
CA PHE A 281 -2.83 7.55 -5.63
C PHE A 281 -2.07 6.25 -5.89
N PHE A 282 -0.80 6.18 -5.49
CA PHE A 282 -0.02 4.95 -5.61
C PHE A 282 -0.64 3.81 -4.79
N ALA A 283 -0.99 4.07 -3.53
CA ALA A 283 -1.69 3.10 -2.67
C ALA A 283 -3.05 2.68 -3.25
N GLY A 284 -3.74 3.56 -3.98
CA GLY A 284 -4.95 3.22 -4.73
C GLY A 284 -4.70 2.18 -5.82
N VAL A 285 -3.60 2.31 -6.56
CA VAL A 285 -3.19 1.30 -7.55
C VAL A 285 -2.82 -0.02 -6.88
N LEU A 286 -2.11 0.01 -5.75
CA LEU A 286 -1.78 -1.21 -4.98
C LEU A 286 -3.03 -1.89 -4.43
N GLY A 287 -3.97 -1.11 -3.89
CA GLY A 287 -5.26 -1.60 -3.40
C GLY A 287 -6.10 -2.21 -4.51
N TRP A 288 -6.11 -1.60 -5.70
CA TRP A 288 -6.74 -2.17 -6.88
C TRP A 288 -6.07 -3.48 -7.30
N LEU A 289 -4.73 -3.55 -7.37
CA LEU A 289 -4.02 -4.79 -7.68
C LEU A 289 -4.38 -5.91 -6.70
N TYR A 290 -4.42 -5.61 -5.41
CA TYR A 290 -4.84 -6.56 -4.39
C TYR A 290 -6.30 -6.98 -4.56
N LEU A 291 -7.22 -6.05 -4.83
CA LEU A 291 -8.62 -6.36 -5.13
C LEU A 291 -8.74 -7.28 -6.34
N ARG A 292 -7.96 -7.06 -7.40
CA ARG A 292 -8.00 -7.89 -8.62
C ARG A 292 -7.43 -9.28 -8.42
N THR A 293 -6.27 -9.35 -7.78
CA THR A 293 -5.45 -10.57 -7.76
C THR A 293 -5.60 -11.38 -6.48
N HIS A 294 -6.14 -10.76 -5.42
CA HIS A 294 -6.14 -11.22 -4.03
C HIS A 294 -4.80 -11.79 -3.56
N ARG A 295 -3.71 -11.26 -4.11
CA ARG A 295 -2.34 -11.62 -3.79
C ARG A 295 -1.61 -10.39 -3.31
N ILE A 296 -0.80 -10.57 -2.27
CA ILE A 296 0.01 -9.49 -1.70
C ILE A 296 1.21 -9.18 -2.62
N THR A 297 1.67 -10.17 -3.38
CA THR A 297 2.93 -10.13 -4.13
C THR A 297 3.01 -9.06 -5.23
N PRO A 298 1.99 -8.81 -6.08
CA PRO A 298 2.08 -7.73 -7.08
C PRO A 298 2.28 -6.36 -6.45
N GLY A 299 1.49 -6.06 -5.40
CA GLY A 299 1.56 -4.80 -4.67
C GLY A 299 2.89 -4.67 -3.93
N LEU A 300 3.34 -5.74 -3.26
CA LEU A 300 4.63 -5.80 -2.59
C LEU A 300 5.78 -5.50 -3.54
N PHE A 301 5.87 -6.18 -4.70
CA PHE A 301 6.94 -5.93 -5.65
C PHE A 301 6.87 -4.51 -6.25
N ALA A 302 5.68 -3.99 -6.51
CA ALA A 302 5.53 -2.60 -6.98
C ALA A 302 6.05 -1.59 -5.94
N HIS A 303 5.72 -1.81 -4.67
CA HIS A 303 6.13 -0.97 -3.56
C HIS A 303 7.65 -1.06 -3.33
N MET A 304 8.22 -2.26 -3.28
CA MET A 304 9.67 -2.46 -3.19
C MET A 304 10.41 -1.79 -4.36
N ALA A 305 9.90 -1.92 -5.59
CA ALA A 305 10.53 -1.31 -6.77
C ALA A 305 10.44 0.23 -6.75
N LEU A 306 9.35 0.80 -6.25
CA LEU A 306 9.23 2.26 -6.07
C LEU A 306 10.27 2.75 -5.06
N ASN A 307 10.34 2.11 -3.89
CA ASN A 307 11.28 2.49 -2.84
C ASN A 307 12.73 2.30 -3.28
N LEU A 308 13.03 1.23 -4.01
CA LEU A 308 14.35 1.02 -4.61
C LEU A 308 14.71 2.13 -5.60
N THR A 309 13.76 2.57 -6.43
CA THR A 309 13.99 3.65 -7.39
C THR A 309 14.36 4.95 -6.67
N VAL A 310 13.63 5.29 -5.60
CA VAL A 310 13.92 6.48 -4.78
C VAL A 310 15.29 6.36 -4.12
N VAL A 311 15.57 5.26 -3.41
CA VAL A 311 16.85 5.05 -2.72
C VAL A 311 18.03 5.06 -3.69
N ALA A 312 17.91 4.40 -4.85
CA ALA A 312 18.95 4.38 -5.87
C ALA A 312 19.17 5.75 -6.50
N GLY A 313 18.09 6.50 -6.78
CA GLY A 313 18.15 7.86 -7.29
C GLY A 313 18.87 8.80 -6.33
N THR A 314 18.52 8.76 -5.04
CA THR A 314 19.18 9.57 -4.00
C THR A 314 20.65 9.19 -3.83
N ALA A 315 20.97 7.89 -3.77
CA ALA A 315 22.36 7.44 -3.66
C ALA A 315 23.21 7.85 -4.87
N MET A 316 22.66 7.75 -6.09
CA MET A 316 23.33 8.18 -7.32
C MET A 316 23.54 9.71 -7.33
N GLY A 317 22.54 10.48 -6.91
CA GLY A 317 22.63 11.94 -6.79
C GLY A 317 23.73 12.36 -5.81
N ALA A 318 23.79 11.73 -4.64
CA ALA A 318 24.84 11.95 -3.65
C ALA A 318 26.24 11.60 -4.19
N TRP A 319 26.35 10.51 -4.96
CA TRP A 319 27.64 10.09 -5.53
C TRP A 319 28.13 10.96 -6.68
N LEU A 320 27.22 11.49 -7.51
CA LEU A 320 27.57 12.35 -8.65
C LEU A 320 27.76 13.83 -8.28
N GLY A 321 27.13 14.28 -7.19
CA GLY A 321 27.20 15.67 -6.72
C GLY A 321 28.33 15.97 -5.73
N GLY A 322 29.04 14.93 -5.26
CA GLY A 322 30.19 15.04 -4.35
C GLY A 322 31.54 15.17 -5.04
#